data_AF-A0A526MCN7-F1
#
_entry.id   AF-A0A526MCN7-F1
#
_cell.length_a   1.000
_cell.length_b   1.000
_cell.length_c   1.000
_cell.angle_alpha   90.00
_cell.angle_beta   90.00
_cell.angle_gamma   90.00
#
_symmetry.space_group_name_H-M   'P 1'
#
loop_
_entity.id
_entity.type
_entity.pdbx_description
1 polymer ?
#
loop_
_entity_poly.entity_id
_entity_poly.type
_entity_poly.pdbx_seq_one_letter_code
_entity_poly.pdbx_strand_id
1 'polypeptide(L)'
;MPFNPTRRNRNIGTPKQGHGQNNRMIVPRPWTSAGWCAAQLNPGQMLRRTVNGRDVTLIVEKTSGGCVHACSVEDVVFFLSHVPLADWAGLETFVLRQPTRKARVLRPAWGRMFYYADLGFRGSSIEKSGPALFLEACNVGDTIEWSTSLDPEDAAELDRLRLDGHKVSRVGKKHLVSTSLDSVRATQLYRTLLHEIGHWVDWLGKVEAPFAQGEDYSTLYDRYFARPKGEVEAFAHRYADNLRETLEKRGVIPFSRIEG
;
A
#
# COMPACT_ATOMS: atom_id res chain seq x y z
N MET A 1 11.29 42.73 24.14
CA MET A 1 11.19 41.41 23.48
C MET A 1 12.17 40.46 24.16
N PRO A 2 11.74 39.36 24.80
CA PRO A 2 12.64 38.47 25.54
C PRO A 2 13.57 37.71 24.58
N PHE A 3 14.81 37.52 24.99
CA PHE A 3 15.83 36.75 24.28
C PHE A 3 15.42 35.27 24.25
N ASN A 4 15.10 34.73 23.07
CA ASN A 4 14.74 33.33 22.87
C ASN A 4 15.97 32.54 22.36
N PRO A 5 16.69 31.80 23.24
CA PRO A 5 17.91 31.07 22.88
C PRO A 5 17.64 29.91 21.90
N THR A 6 16.39 29.50 21.71
CA THR A 6 15.99 28.43 20.78
C THR A 6 16.08 28.86 19.32
N ARG A 7 16.30 30.13 18.98
CA ARG A 7 16.42 30.57 17.57
C ARG A 7 17.81 30.41 16.95
N ARG A 8 18.85 30.15 17.75
CA ARG A 8 20.26 30.05 17.29
C ARG A 8 20.88 28.66 17.44
N ASN A 9 20.08 27.61 17.61
CA ASN A 9 20.62 26.26 17.59
C ASN A 9 20.86 25.83 16.13
N ARG A 10 22.13 25.66 15.74
CA ARG A 10 22.57 25.23 14.39
C ARG A 10 22.03 23.85 13.98
N ASN A 11 21.48 23.08 14.93
CA ASN A 11 20.89 21.78 14.68
C ASN A 11 19.39 21.84 14.35
N ILE A 12 18.75 23.03 14.35
CA ILE A 12 17.33 23.17 13.99
C ILE A 12 17.14 22.79 12.53
N GLY A 13 16.23 21.85 12.27
CA GLY A 13 15.97 21.28 10.95
C GLY A 13 16.92 20.14 10.55
N THR A 14 17.85 19.73 11.41
CA THR A 14 18.78 18.62 11.13
C THR A 14 18.35 17.32 11.83
N PRO A 15 18.80 16.14 11.36
CA PRO A 15 18.53 14.86 12.04
C PRO A 15 18.99 14.83 13.50
N LYS A 16 19.96 15.67 13.87
CA LYS A 16 20.51 15.80 15.24
C LYS A 16 19.58 16.53 16.22
N GLN A 17 18.49 17.15 15.74
CA GLN A 17 17.60 17.93 16.61
C GLN A 17 16.80 17.07 17.60
N GLY A 18 16.53 15.80 17.26
CA GLY A 18 15.56 14.99 17.98
C GLY A 18 14.12 15.55 17.87
N HIS A 19 13.12 14.69 18.08
CA HIS A 19 11.72 15.10 18.04
C HIS A 19 11.26 15.56 19.42
N GLY A 20 11.14 16.89 19.64
CA GLY A 20 10.52 17.46 20.84
C GLY A 20 9.00 17.31 20.83
N GLN A 21 8.35 17.36 22.01
CA GLN A 21 6.90 17.22 22.16
C GLN A 21 6.08 18.20 21.29
N ASN A 22 6.63 19.38 20.98
CA ASN A 22 6.01 20.40 20.11
C ASN A 22 6.30 20.24 18.61
N ASN A 23 7.12 19.25 18.23
CA ASN A 23 7.48 18.92 16.85
C ASN A 23 6.98 17.51 16.47
N ARG A 24 5.79 17.14 16.96
CA ARG A 24 5.09 15.97 16.42
C ARG A 24 4.86 16.24 14.93
N MET A 25 5.66 15.59 14.09
CA MET A 25 5.49 15.52 12.65
C MET A 25 4.18 14.80 12.35
N ILE A 26 3.03 15.41 12.65
CA ILE A 26 1.72 14.82 12.39
C ILE A 26 1.53 14.91 10.89
N VAL A 27 1.57 13.81 10.14
CA VAL A 27 1.00 13.80 8.79
C VAL A 27 -0.39 14.37 8.98
N PRO A 28 -0.71 15.59 8.46
CA PRO A 28 -2.07 16.09 8.57
C PRO A 28 -2.91 14.96 8.03
N ARG A 29 -3.82 14.41 8.84
CA ARG A 29 -4.72 13.36 8.36
C ARG A 29 -5.31 13.97 7.09
N PRO A 30 -4.98 13.48 5.87
CA PRO A 30 -5.95 13.66 4.83
C PRO A 30 -7.19 12.96 5.39
N TRP A 31 -8.38 13.44 5.07
CA TRP A 31 -9.63 12.77 5.43
C TRP A 31 -9.64 11.35 4.82
N THR A 32 -8.92 10.41 5.45
CA THR A 32 -8.49 9.10 4.96
C THR A 32 -8.72 8.08 6.07
N SER A 33 -9.99 7.75 6.28
CA SER A 33 -10.36 6.41 6.72
C SER A 33 -10.16 5.47 5.53
N ALA A 34 -10.02 4.16 5.76
CA ALA A 34 -9.98 3.19 4.67
C ALA A 34 -11.19 3.30 3.71
N GLY A 35 -12.31 3.87 4.19
CA GLY A 35 -13.51 4.14 3.40
C GLY A 35 -13.40 5.25 2.35
N TRP A 36 -12.50 6.23 2.52
CA TRP A 36 -12.47 7.41 1.63
C TRP A 36 -11.06 7.96 1.43
N CYS A 37 -10.70 8.29 0.19
CA CYS A 37 -9.48 9.02 -0.12
C CYS A 37 -9.74 10.20 -1.06
N ALA A 38 -9.37 11.41 -0.64
CA ALA A 38 -9.21 12.54 -1.55
C ALA A 38 -7.71 12.72 -1.83
N ALA A 39 -7.19 12.07 -2.87
CA ALA A 39 -5.78 12.11 -3.20
C ALA A 39 -5.51 13.07 -4.36
N GLN A 40 -4.78 14.14 -4.08
CA GLN A 40 -4.08 14.89 -5.12
C GLN A 40 -2.79 14.17 -5.46
N LEU A 41 -2.82 13.45 -6.57
CA LEU A 41 -1.71 12.67 -7.07
C LEU A 41 -0.59 13.58 -7.55
N ASN A 42 0.65 13.13 -7.39
CA ASN A 42 1.79 13.80 -8.01
C ASN A 42 1.71 13.63 -9.53
N PRO A 43 2.30 14.55 -10.32
CA PRO A 43 2.32 14.43 -11.78
C PRO A 43 2.79 13.03 -12.23
N GLY A 44 2.09 12.47 -13.21
CA GLY A 44 2.26 11.09 -13.61
C GLY A 44 1.66 10.81 -14.98
N GLN A 45 1.35 9.54 -15.21
CA GLN A 45 0.67 9.05 -16.40
C GLN A 45 -0.54 8.22 -16.01
N MET A 46 -1.60 8.29 -16.82
CA MET A 46 -2.75 7.41 -16.72
C MET A 46 -2.79 6.51 -17.94
N LEU A 47 -2.88 5.22 -17.71
CA LEU A 47 -2.84 4.18 -18.72
C LEU A 47 -4.10 3.32 -18.60
N ARG A 48 -4.69 2.95 -19.73
CA ARG A 48 -5.77 1.97 -19.77
C ARG A 48 -5.23 0.65 -20.30
N ARG A 49 -5.67 -0.44 -19.68
CA ARG A 49 -5.34 -1.82 -20.06
C ARG A 49 -6.59 -2.67 -19.95
N THR A 50 -6.73 -3.65 -20.83
CA THR A 50 -7.82 -4.62 -20.73
C THR A 50 -7.28 -5.91 -20.10
N VAL A 51 -7.85 -6.31 -18.97
CA VAL A 51 -7.49 -7.54 -18.23
C VAL A 51 -8.73 -8.41 -18.14
N ASN A 52 -8.66 -9.66 -18.62
CA ASN A 52 -9.78 -10.60 -18.61
C ASN A 52 -11.10 -10.00 -19.16
N GLY A 53 -10.99 -9.17 -20.20
CA GLY A 53 -12.13 -8.51 -20.85
C GLY A 53 -12.69 -7.28 -20.12
N ARG A 54 -12.04 -6.80 -19.05
CA ARG A 54 -12.40 -5.55 -18.35
C ARG A 54 -11.33 -4.50 -18.46
N ASP A 55 -11.74 -3.25 -18.59
CA ASP A 55 -10.83 -2.12 -18.60
C ASP A 55 -10.39 -1.75 -17.19
N VAL A 56 -9.08 -1.61 -17.04
CA VAL A 56 -8.40 -1.23 -15.80
C VAL A 56 -7.61 0.04 -16.07
N THR A 57 -7.74 1.01 -15.18
CA THR A 57 -6.98 2.25 -15.16
C THR A 57 -5.79 2.11 -14.24
N LEU A 58 -4.58 2.24 -14.81
CA LEU A 58 -3.34 2.30 -14.06
C LEU A 58 -2.82 3.73 -14.03
N ILE A 59 -2.60 4.27 -12.85
CA ILE A 59 -2.03 5.60 -12.65
C ILE A 59 -0.61 5.45 -12.11
N VAL A 60 0.37 6.05 -12.77
CA VAL A 60 1.78 5.95 -12.40
C VAL A 60 2.33 7.34 -12.09
N GLU A 61 2.57 7.62 -10.82
CA GLU A 61 3.21 8.87 -10.41
C GLU A 61 4.71 8.86 -10.77
N LYS A 62 5.25 10.02 -11.13
CA LYS A 62 6.70 10.19 -11.24
C LYS A 62 7.35 10.00 -9.87
N THR A 63 8.39 9.16 -9.82
CA THR A 63 9.11 8.93 -8.57
C THR A 63 10.10 10.05 -8.27
N SER A 64 10.48 10.19 -6.99
CA SER A 64 11.45 11.19 -6.56
C SER A 64 12.19 10.74 -5.29
N GLY A 65 13.35 11.35 -5.02
CA GLY A 65 14.09 11.13 -3.77
C GLY A 65 14.54 9.68 -3.57
N GLY A 66 15.06 9.06 -4.64
CA GLY A 66 15.60 7.69 -4.65
C GLY A 66 14.56 6.58 -4.77
N CYS A 67 13.28 6.91 -4.76
CA CYS A 67 12.22 5.93 -4.89
C CYS A 67 12.11 5.37 -6.30
N VAL A 68 11.72 4.10 -6.39
CA VAL A 68 11.36 3.41 -7.62
C VAL A 68 10.06 2.65 -7.43
N HIS A 69 9.28 2.51 -8.50
CA HIS A 69 8.19 1.54 -8.55
C HIS A 69 8.80 0.17 -8.81
N ALA A 70 8.75 -0.72 -7.83
CA ALA A 70 9.34 -2.06 -7.98
C ALA A 70 8.58 -2.89 -9.03
N CYS A 71 7.27 -2.76 -9.02
CA CYS A 71 6.37 -3.36 -10.01
C CYS A 71 6.22 -2.43 -11.22
N SER A 72 6.18 -3.00 -12.42
CA SER A 72 5.73 -2.28 -13.63
C SER A 72 4.20 -2.31 -13.76
N VAL A 73 3.68 -1.56 -14.72
CA VAL A 73 2.27 -1.65 -15.13
C VAL A 73 1.94 -3.05 -15.64
N GLU A 74 2.83 -3.62 -16.45
CA GLU A 74 2.61 -4.93 -17.06
C GLU A 74 2.71 -6.07 -16.04
N ASP A 75 3.49 -5.90 -14.97
CA ASP A 75 3.48 -6.82 -13.83
C ASP A 75 2.09 -6.88 -13.17
N VAL A 76 1.47 -5.72 -12.94
CA VAL A 76 0.13 -5.64 -12.33
C VAL A 76 -0.91 -6.25 -13.26
N VAL A 77 -0.87 -5.92 -14.55
CA VAL A 77 -1.76 -6.48 -15.59
C VAL A 77 -1.65 -8.00 -15.65
N PHE A 78 -0.43 -8.52 -15.77
CA PHE A 78 -0.16 -9.96 -15.80
C PHE A 78 -0.71 -10.62 -14.55
N PHE A 79 -0.40 -10.06 -13.38
CA PHE A 79 -0.82 -10.66 -12.11
C PHE A 79 -2.34 -10.68 -11.95
N LEU A 80 -3.03 -9.58 -12.28
CA LEU A 80 -4.50 -9.51 -12.26
C LEU A 80 -5.15 -10.49 -13.24
N SER A 81 -4.51 -10.81 -14.36
CA SER A 81 -5.02 -11.80 -15.31
C SER A 81 -5.15 -13.21 -14.69
N HIS A 82 -4.38 -13.49 -13.64
CA HIS A 82 -4.40 -14.75 -12.91
C HIS A 82 -5.25 -14.74 -11.63
N VAL A 83 -5.68 -13.56 -11.17
CA VAL A 83 -6.64 -13.42 -10.06
C VAL A 83 -8.06 -13.61 -10.61
N PRO A 84 -8.94 -14.38 -9.93
CA PRO A 84 -10.32 -14.54 -10.37
C PRO A 84 -11.01 -13.19 -10.58
N LEU A 85 -11.66 -13.02 -11.74
CA LEU A 85 -12.29 -11.75 -12.13
C LEU A 85 -13.34 -11.27 -11.11
N ALA A 86 -14.05 -12.22 -10.48
CA ALA A 86 -15.03 -11.91 -9.44
C ALA A 86 -14.41 -11.21 -8.22
N ASP A 87 -13.14 -11.51 -7.92
CA ASP A 87 -12.49 -11.05 -6.70
C ASP A 87 -11.99 -9.60 -6.78
N TRP A 88 -11.91 -9.03 -7.98
CA TRP A 88 -11.60 -7.62 -8.20
C TRP A 88 -12.66 -6.92 -9.05
N ALA A 89 -13.84 -7.51 -9.20
CA ALA A 89 -14.96 -6.89 -9.90
C ALA A 89 -15.29 -5.53 -9.26
N GLY A 90 -15.34 -4.46 -10.06
CA GLY A 90 -15.58 -3.10 -9.58
C GLY A 90 -14.32 -2.36 -9.09
N LEU A 91 -13.23 -3.08 -8.77
CA LEU A 91 -11.92 -2.51 -8.49
C LEU A 91 -11.12 -2.34 -9.80
N GLU A 92 -11.34 -1.21 -10.46
CA GLU A 92 -10.77 -0.94 -11.79
C GLU A 92 -9.61 0.06 -11.77
N THR A 93 -9.20 0.55 -10.59
CA THR A 93 -8.17 1.58 -10.49
C THR A 93 -7.00 1.15 -9.64
N PHE A 94 -5.81 1.13 -10.22
CA PHE A 94 -4.56 0.76 -9.57
C PHE A 94 -3.55 1.90 -9.68
N VAL A 95 -2.95 2.29 -8.57
CA VAL A 95 -2.09 3.48 -8.48
C VAL A 95 -0.70 3.08 -8.02
N LEU A 96 0.29 3.24 -8.90
CA LEU A 96 1.70 3.23 -8.56
C LEU A 96 2.07 4.62 -8.03
N ARG A 97 2.05 4.80 -6.71
CA ARG A 97 2.12 6.09 -6.04
C ARG A 97 3.51 6.40 -5.51
N GLN A 98 3.98 7.64 -5.68
CA GLN A 98 5.13 8.16 -4.94
C GLN A 98 4.69 8.66 -3.55
N PRO A 99 5.04 7.96 -2.45
CA PRO A 99 4.71 8.44 -1.12
C PRO A 99 5.47 9.73 -0.81
N THR A 100 4.83 10.63 -0.06
CA THR A 100 5.53 11.82 0.45
C THR A 100 6.66 11.41 1.38
N ARG A 101 7.72 12.23 1.50
CA ARG A 101 8.81 11.99 2.46
C ARG A 101 8.27 11.77 3.88
N LYS A 102 7.22 12.50 4.25
CA LYS A 102 6.59 12.41 5.56
C LYS A 102 5.86 11.07 5.77
N ALA A 103 5.14 10.59 4.75
CA ALA A 103 4.49 9.28 4.79
C ALA A 103 5.53 8.14 4.90
N ARG A 104 6.62 8.20 4.12
CA ARG A 104 7.71 7.20 4.21
C ARG A 104 8.31 7.08 5.61
N VAL A 105 8.47 8.19 6.32
CA VAL A 105 9.10 8.18 7.66
C VAL A 105 8.14 7.74 8.75
N LEU A 106 6.84 8.07 8.64
CA LEU A 106 5.91 7.92 9.76
C LEU A 106 4.91 6.78 9.59
N ARG A 107 4.59 6.43 8.35
CA ARG A 107 3.60 5.41 8.00
C ARG A 107 3.99 4.71 6.69
N PRO A 108 5.19 4.10 6.64
CA PRO A 108 5.60 3.32 5.47
C PRO A 108 4.56 2.23 5.21
N ALA A 109 4.23 2.02 3.93
CA ALA A 109 3.38 0.93 3.49
C ALA A 109 3.87 0.43 2.13
N TRP A 110 3.64 -0.85 1.86
CA TRP A 110 3.89 -1.42 0.53
C TRP A 110 2.76 -1.10 -0.45
N GLY A 111 1.55 -0.95 0.08
CA GLY A 111 0.32 -0.64 -0.63
C GLY A 111 -0.84 -0.37 0.32
N ARG A 112 -1.98 0.05 -0.22
CA ARG A 112 -3.22 0.37 0.51
C ARG A 112 -4.45 0.24 -0.39
N MET A 113 -5.54 -0.30 0.14
CA MET A 113 -6.87 -0.24 -0.48
C MET A 113 -7.68 0.96 0.02
N PHE A 114 -8.46 1.55 -0.88
CA PHE A 114 -9.51 2.51 -0.56
C PHE A 114 -10.82 2.09 -1.25
N TYR A 115 -11.90 1.97 -0.48
CA TYR A 115 -13.22 1.61 -1.02
C TYR A 115 -13.84 2.72 -1.86
N TYR A 116 -13.42 3.96 -1.63
CA TYR A 116 -13.71 5.08 -2.51
C TYR A 116 -12.54 6.05 -2.53
N ALA A 117 -12.14 6.48 -3.72
CA ALA A 117 -11.12 7.49 -3.92
C ALA A 117 -11.50 8.45 -5.04
N ASP A 118 -11.35 9.75 -4.78
CA ASP A 118 -11.36 10.78 -5.81
C ASP A 118 -9.91 11.10 -6.19
N LEU A 119 -9.56 10.80 -7.44
CA LEU A 119 -8.21 10.84 -7.97
C LEU A 119 -8.09 11.90 -9.05
N GLY A 120 -7.21 12.88 -8.82
CA GLY A 120 -6.79 13.86 -9.81
C GLY A 120 -5.34 14.25 -9.57
N PHE A 121 -4.64 14.67 -10.62
CA PHE A 121 -3.30 15.21 -10.45
C PHE A 121 -3.35 16.55 -9.72
N ARG A 122 -2.28 16.89 -9.00
CA ARG A 122 -2.16 18.18 -8.30
C ARG A 122 -2.37 19.33 -9.28
N GLY A 123 -3.42 20.11 -9.04
CA GLY A 123 -3.79 21.25 -9.89
C GLY A 123 -4.73 20.92 -11.06
N SER A 124 -5.17 19.67 -11.20
CA SER A 124 -6.25 19.28 -12.13
C SER A 124 -7.55 18.97 -11.39
N SER A 125 -8.64 18.83 -12.15
CA SER A 125 -9.91 18.30 -11.66
C SER A 125 -9.79 16.82 -11.30
N ILE A 126 -10.81 16.27 -10.63
CA ILE A 126 -10.92 14.82 -10.44
C ILE A 126 -11.01 14.17 -11.83
N GLU A 127 -10.17 13.17 -12.08
CA GLU A 127 -10.10 12.42 -13.34
C GLU A 127 -10.72 11.02 -13.23
N LYS A 128 -10.66 10.41 -12.04
CA LYS A 128 -11.26 9.10 -11.75
C LYS A 128 -11.80 9.08 -10.32
N SER A 129 -12.98 8.50 -10.15
CA SER A 129 -13.60 8.24 -8.85
C SER A 129 -13.99 6.77 -8.72
N GLY A 130 -13.95 6.25 -7.50
CA GLY A 130 -14.34 4.87 -7.17
C GLY A 130 -13.28 4.14 -6.34
N PRO A 131 -13.44 2.83 -6.10
CA PRO A 131 -12.47 2.04 -5.36
C PRO A 131 -11.11 2.02 -6.06
N ALA A 132 -10.04 2.10 -5.27
CA ALA A 132 -8.69 2.18 -5.79
C ALA A 132 -7.67 1.49 -4.87
N LEU A 133 -6.73 0.78 -5.50
CA LEU A 133 -5.62 0.11 -4.82
C LEU A 133 -4.32 0.81 -5.15
N PHE A 134 -3.54 1.12 -4.12
CA PHE A 134 -2.28 1.82 -4.22
C PHE A 134 -1.12 0.87 -3.93
N LEU A 135 -0.06 0.96 -4.72
CA LEU A 135 1.24 0.37 -4.44
C LEU A 135 2.26 1.51 -4.33
N GLU A 136 3.02 1.57 -3.24
CA GLU A 136 3.92 2.69 -2.97
C GLU A 136 5.31 2.51 -3.59
N ALA A 137 5.87 3.57 -4.18
CA ALA A 137 7.26 3.59 -4.58
C ALA A 137 8.18 3.51 -3.37
N CYS A 138 9.21 2.68 -3.44
CA CYS A 138 10.12 2.42 -2.33
C CYS A 138 11.55 2.81 -2.69
N ASN A 139 12.37 3.13 -1.68
CA ASN A 139 13.80 3.19 -1.87
C ASN A 139 14.34 1.76 -1.90
N VAL A 140 14.83 1.34 -3.05
CA VAL A 140 15.53 0.07 -3.20
C VAL A 140 17.01 0.28 -2.88
N GLY A 141 17.62 -0.67 -2.18
CA GLY A 141 19.00 -0.59 -1.70
C GLY A 141 19.15 0.05 -0.32
N ASP A 142 18.07 0.62 0.22
CA ASP A 142 18.02 1.10 1.60
C ASP A 142 17.88 -0.08 2.58
N THR A 143 18.18 0.18 3.85
CA THR A 143 17.98 -0.78 4.93
C THR A 143 16.90 -0.27 5.88
N ILE A 144 15.91 -1.11 6.14
CA ILE A 144 14.89 -0.86 7.14
C ILE A 144 15.39 -1.40 8.48
N GLU A 145 15.41 -0.54 9.50
CA GLU A 145 15.87 -0.91 10.84
C GLU A 145 14.70 -1.24 11.75
N TRP A 146 14.72 -2.43 12.35
CA TRP A 146 13.73 -2.90 13.32
C TRP A 146 14.40 -3.19 14.66
N SER A 147 13.66 -3.04 15.76
CA SER A 147 14.14 -3.49 17.08
C SER A 147 14.31 -5.01 17.10
N THR A 148 15.15 -5.55 17.98
CA THR A 148 15.19 -7.00 18.26
C THR A 148 14.15 -7.44 19.29
N SER A 149 13.55 -6.50 20.02
CA SER A 149 12.40 -6.72 20.89
C SER A 149 11.12 -6.62 20.06
N LEU A 150 10.88 -7.64 19.24
CA LEU A 150 9.67 -7.75 18.42
C LEU A 150 8.55 -8.40 19.22
N ASP A 151 7.32 -7.93 19.01
CA ASP A 151 6.13 -8.66 19.43
C ASP A 151 5.85 -9.82 18.44
N PRO A 152 4.87 -10.70 18.71
CA PRO A 152 4.57 -11.82 17.82
C PRO A 152 4.15 -11.41 16.40
N GLU A 153 3.50 -10.26 16.22
CA GLU A 153 3.05 -9.77 14.92
C GLU A 153 4.24 -9.27 14.09
N ASP A 154 5.10 -8.47 14.72
CA ASP A 154 6.34 -7.99 14.10
C ASP A 154 7.31 -9.14 13.79
N ALA A 155 7.38 -10.17 14.66
CA ALA A 155 8.20 -11.34 14.41
C ALA A 155 7.71 -12.10 13.16
N ALA A 156 6.40 -12.30 13.04
CA ALA A 156 5.79 -12.93 11.86
C ALA A 156 6.00 -12.09 10.60
N GLU A 157 5.92 -10.76 10.69
CA GLU A 157 6.19 -9.88 9.56
C GLU A 157 7.64 -9.95 9.11
N LEU A 158 8.59 -10.03 10.04
CA LEU A 158 10.01 -10.21 9.70
C LEU A 158 10.26 -11.54 8.97
N ASP A 159 9.57 -12.61 9.37
CA ASP A 159 9.63 -13.90 8.67
C ASP A 159 9.02 -13.84 7.27
N ARG A 160 7.90 -13.14 7.10
CA ARG A 160 7.31 -12.90 5.77
C ARG A 160 8.26 -12.12 4.87
N LEU A 161 8.94 -11.10 5.39
CA LEU A 161 9.95 -10.36 4.61
C LEU A 161 11.10 -11.27 4.18
N ARG A 162 11.55 -12.22 5.01
CA ARG A 162 12.54 -13.22 4.59
C ARG A 162 12.01 -14.09 3.44
N LEU A 163 10.77 -14.55 3.54
CA LEU A 163 10.12 -15.37 2.52
C LEU A 163 9.91 -14.62 1.20
N ASP A 164 9.68 -13.31 1.27
CA ASP A 164 9.59 -12.43 0.10
C ASP A 164 10.98 -12.11 -0.51
N GLY A 165 12.07 -12.65 0.07
CA GLY A 165 13.43 -12.54 -0.46
C GLY A 165 14.24 -11.37 0.09
N HIS A 166 13.76 -10.67 1.12
CA HIS A 166 14.55 -9.62 1.77
C HIS A 166 15.72 -10.23 2.56
N LYS A 167 16.89 -9.58 2.47
CA LYS A 167 18.05 -10.00 3.27
C LYS A 167 17.92 -9.43 4.67
N VAL A 168 17.64 -10.29 5.64
CA VAL A 168 17.55 -9.90 7.05
C VAL A 168 18.81 -10.30 7.79
N SER A 169 19.49 -9.33 8.38
CA SER A 169 20.62 -9.55 9.28
C SER A 169 20.35 -8.97 10.65
N ARG A 170 21.11 -9.41 11.67
CA ARG A 170 21.04 -8.86 13.02
C ARG A 170 22.35 -8.17 13.34
N VAL A 171 22.26 -6.90 13.76
CA VAL A 171 23.41 -6.11 14.21
C VAL A 171 23.07 -5.54 15.59
N GLY A 172 23.66 -6.15 16.62
CA GLY A 172 23.39 -5.80 18.02
C GLY A 172 21.91 -5.95 18.38
N LYS A 173 21.28 -4.83 18.76
CA LYS A 173 19.86 -4.77 19.17
C LYS A 173 18.90 -4.47 18.00
N LYS A 174 19.37 -4.52 16.75
CA LYS A 174 18.56 -4.22 15.57
C LYS A 174 18.53 -5.38 14.58
N HIS A 175 17.39 -5.56 13.94
CA HIS A 175 17.27 -6.25 12.67
C HIS A 175 17.45 -5.24 11.54
N LEU A 176 18.26 -5.60 10.55
CA LEU A 176 18.51 -4.82 9.34
C LEU A 176 17.93 -5.60 8.17
N VAL A 177 16.91 -5.03 7.53
CA VAL A 177 16.24 -5.60 6.36
C VAL A 177 16.69 -4.83 5.13
N SER A 178 17.54 -5.44 4.32
CA SER A 178 18.01 -4.83 3.07
C SER A 178 17.01 -5.10 1.94
N THR A 179 16.57 -4.03 1.28
CA THR A 179 15.59 -4.12 0.19
C THR A 179 16.31 -4.21 -1.16
N SER A 180 15.97 -5.23 -1.94
CA SER A 180 16.27 -5.29 -3.39
C SER A 180 15.02 -5.01 -4.20
N LEU A 181 15.18 -4.69 -5.48
CA LEU A 181 14.05 -4.49 -6.40
C LEU A 181 13.13 -5.71 -6.40
N ASP A 182 13.72 -6.91 -6.51
CA ASP A 182 13.00 -8.18 -6.55
C ASP A 182 12.24 -8.47 -5.25
N SER A 183 12.86 -8.23 -4.09
CA SER A 183 12.22 -8.49 -2.80
C SER A 183 11.04 -7.54 -2.53
N VAL A 184 11.17 -6.26 -2.89
CA VAL A 184 10.08 -5.29 -2.79
C VAL A 184 8.97 -5.66 -3.76
N ARG A 185 9.30 -6.02 -5.00
CA ARG A 185 8.32 -6.46 -6.00
C ARG A 185 7.57 -7.71 -5.55
N ALA A 186 8.25 -8.70 -4.98
CA ALA A 186 7.62 -9.89 -4.41
C ALA A 186 6.67 -9.51 -3.26
N THR A 187 7.11 -8.64 -2.34
CA THR A 187 6.26 -8.14 -1.24
C THR A 187 5.01 -7.42 -1.75
N GLN A 188 5.18 -6.59 -2.78
CA GLN A 188 4.07 -5.81 -3.35
C GLN A 188 3.09 -6.69 -4.11
N LEU A 189 3.55 -7.56 -5.02
CA LEU A 189 2.66 -8.34 -5.87
C LEU A 189 2.11 -9.58 -5.15
N TYR A 190 2.99 -10.37 -4.53
CA TYR A 190 2.64 -11.72 -4.07
C TYR A 190 2.04 -11.73 -2.67
N ARG A 191 2.03 -10.59 -1.99
CA ARG A 191 1.49 -10.45 -0.64
C ARG A 191 0.58 -9.25 -0.51
N THR A 192 1.09 -8.05 -0.75
CA THR A 192 0.34 -6.81 -0.54
C THR A 192 -0.86 -6.70 -1.46
N LEU A 193 -0.66 -6.82 -2.77
CA LEU A 193 -1.74 -6.72 -3.77
C LEU A 193 -2.84 -7.77 -3.51
N LEU A 194 -2.47 -9.02 -3.18
CA LEU A 194 -3.43 -10.06 -2.81
C LEU A 194 -4.18 -9.73 -1.52
N HIS A 195 -3.50 -9.20 -0.51
CA HIS A 195 -4.10 -8.81 0.77
C HIS A 195 -5.10 -7.66 0.59
N GLU A 196 -4.73 -6.63 -0.16
CA GLU A 196 -5.62 -5.51 -0.48
C GLU A 196 -6.82 -5.95 -1.35
N ILE A 197 -6.63 -6.89 -2.28
CA ILE A 197 -7.76 -7.53 -2.99
C ILE A 197 -8.63 -8.33 -2.00
N GLY A 198 -8.04 -9.00 -1.00
CA GLY A 198 -8.78 -9.69 0.05
C GLY A 198 -9.69 -8.76 0.85
N HIS A 199 -9.24 -7.53 1.14
CA HIS A 199 -10.12 -6.50 1.71
C HIS A 199 -11.30 -6.15 0.79
N TRP A 200 -11.03 -6.01 -0.52
CA TRP A 200 -12.09 -5.76 -1.50
C TRP A 200 -13.07 -6.93 -1.62
N VAL A 201 -12.62 -8.18 -1.62
CA VAL A 201 -13.49 -9.37 -1.60
C VAL A 201 -14.39 -9.38 -0.38
N ASP A 202 -13.85 -9.03 0.80
CA ASP A 202 -14.64 -8.94 2.02
C ASP A 202 -15.73 -7.86 1.92
N TRP A 203 -15.39 -6.72 1.30
CA TRP A 203 -16.30 -5.62 1.02
C TRP A 203 -17.38 -6.00 0.00
N LEU A 204 -17.02 -6.69 -1.08
CA LEU A 204 -17.96 -7.21 -2.06
C LEU A 204 -19.03 -8.07 -1.38
N GLY A 205 -18.60 -9.01 -0.53
CA GLY A 205 -19.52 -9.94 0.13
C GLY A 205 -20.38 -9.31 1.23
N LYS A 206 -19.89 -8.26 1.90
CA LYS A 206 -20.58 -7.66 3.06
C LYS A 206 -21.28 -6.34 2.77
N VAL A 207 -20.96 -5.67 1.66
CA VAL A 207 -21.51 -4.35 1.31
C VAL A 207 -22.06 -4.35 -0.12
N GLU A 208 -21.23 -4.55 -1.14
CA GLU A 208 -21.69 -4.39 -2.54
C GLU A 208 -22.78 -5.39 -2.93
N ALA A 209 -22.59 -6.67 -2.60
CA ALA A 209 -23.56 -7.71 -2.96
C ALA A 209 -24.89 -7.59 -2.19
N PRO A 210 -24.91 -7.36 -0.86
CA PRO A 210 -26.14 -7.05 -0.14
C PRO A 210 -26.83 -5.77 -0.63
N PHE A 211 -26.07 -4.72 -0.95
CA PHE A 211 -26.61 -3.48 -1.50
C PHE A 211 -27.30 -3.73 -2.85
N ALA A 212 -26.67 -4.51 -3.74
CA ALA A 212 -27.27 -4.91 -5.02
C ALA A 212 -28.55 -5.75 -4.86
N GLN A 213 -28.77 -6.36 -3.69
CA GLN A 213 -30.00 -7.09 -3.33
C GLN A 213 -31.07 -6.20 -2.67
N GLY A 214 -30.79 -4.91 -2.51
CA GLY A 214 -31.74 -3.91 -2.01
C GLY A 214 -31.59 -3.53 -0.53
N GLU A 215 -30.55 -4.00 0.16
CA GLU A 215 -30.23 -3.54 1.51
C GLU A 215 -29.70 -2.08 1.52
N ASP A 216 -29.89 -1.35 2.62
CA ASP A 216 -29.45 0.04 2.75
C ASP A 216 -27.91 0.17 2.82
N TYR A 217 -27.32 0.90 1.89
CA TYR A 217 -25.87 1.07 1.80
C TYR A 217 -25.25 1.69 3.06
N SER A 218 -25.90 2.72 3.64
CA SER A 218 -25.35 3.39 4.82
C SER A 218 -25.24 2.43 6.00
N THR A 219 -26.27 1.61 6.20
CA THR A 219 -26.30 0.58 7.25
C THR A 219 -25.23 -0.49 7.02
N LEU A 220 -25.04 -0.93 5.78
CA LEU A 220 -24.00 -1.91 5.42
C LEU A 220 -22.59 -1.35 5.63
N TYR A 221 -22.36 -0.10 5.21
CA TYR A 221 -21.11 0.63 5.41
C TYR A 221 -20.77 0.71 6.91
N ASP A 222 -21.71 1.18 7.73
CA ASP A 222 -21.50 1.33 9.18
C ASP A 222 -21.26 -0.02 9.84
N ARG A 223 -22.01 -1.06 9.47
CA ARG A 223 -21.81 -2.43 9.95
C ARG A 223 -20.43 -2.95 9.59
N TYR A 224 -19.96 -2.70 8.36
CA TYR A 224 -18.64 -3.15 7.91
C TYR A 224 -17.53 -2.50 8.75
N PHE A 225 -17.57 -1.18 8.93
CA PHE A 225 -16.54 -0.46 9.69
C PHE A 225 -16.66 -0.59 11.21
N ALA A 226 -17.78 -1.07 11.73
CA ALA A 226 -17.94 -1.42 13.14
C ALA A 226 -17.28 -2.76 13.51
N ARG A 227 -16.86 -3.57 12.52
CA ARG A 227 -16.22 -4.87 12.78
C ARG A 227 -14.86 -4.72 13.47
N PRO A 228 -14.47 -5.68 14.33
CA PRO A 228 -13.15 -5.68 14.93
C PRO A 228 -12.05 -5.69 13.86
N LYS A 229 -11.09 -4.77 13.96
CA LYS A 229 -9.98 -4.67 12.98
C LYS A 229 -9.28 -6.02 12.77
N GLY A 230 -9.00 -6.76 13.83
CA GLY A 230 -8.34 -8.07 13.74
C GLY A 230 -9.11 -9.09 12.90
N GLU A 231 -10.45 -9.03 12.87
CA GLU A 231 -11.27 -9.91 12.02
C GLU A 231 -11.11 -9.56 10.53
N VAL A 232 -11.12 -8.26 10.21
CA VAL A 232 -10.96 -7.74 8.84
C VAL A 232 -9.56 -8.09 8.29
N GLU A 233 -8.52 -7.82 9.08
CA GLU A 233 -7.13 -8.14 8.73
C GLU A 233 -6.92 -9.65 8.56
N ALA A 234 -7.49 -10.46 9.46
CA ALA A 234 -7.38 -11.92 9.37
C ALA A 234 -8.08 -12.48 8.13
N PHE A 235 -9.19 -11.89 7.68
CA PHE A 235 -9.81 -12.28 6.42
C PHE A 235 -8.87 -12.00 5.23
N ALA A 236 -8.35 -10.78 5.13
CA ALA A 236 -7.47 -10.38 4.04
C ALA A 236 -6.17 -11.21 3.99
N HIS A 237 -5.56 -11.50 5.15
CA HIS A 237 -4.43 -12.42 5.22
C HIS A 237 -4.76 -13.82 4.73
N ARG A 238 -5.84 -14.44 5.23
CA ARG A 238 -6.24 -15.79 4.79
C ARG A 238 -6.51 -15.87 3.29
N TYR A 239 -7.20 -14.86 2.75
CA TYR A 239 -7.44 -14.78 1.31
C TYR A 239 -6.12 -14.71 0.54
N ALA A 240 -5.22 -13.80 0.94
CA ALA A 240 -3.94 -13.62 0.28
C ALA A 240 -3.07 -14.88 0.32
N ASP A 241 -2.96 -15.53 1.48
CA ASP A 241 -2.15 -16.72 1.67
C ASP A 241 -2.67 -17.89 0.81
N ASN A 242 -3.99 -18.12 0.80
CA ASN A 242 -4.61 -19.19 0.00
C ASN A 242 -4.42 -18.97 -1.52
N LEU A 243 -4.62 -17.73 -1.98
CA LEU A 243 -4.48 -17.41 -3.40
C LEU A 243 -3.00 -17.43 -3.81
N ARG A 244 -2.09 -16.95 -2.96
CA ARG A 244 -0.64 -17.05 -3.17
C ARG A 244 -0.23 -18.51 -3.34
N GLU A 245 -0.61 -19.40 -2.42
CA GLU A 245 -0.28 -20.82 -2.49
C GLU A 245 -0.83 -21.46 -3.79
N THR A 246 -2.03 -21.07 -4.22
CA THR A 246 -2.63 -21.54 -5.46
C THR A 246 -1.84 -21.08 -6.69
N LEU A 247 -1.40 -19.82 -6.72
CA LEU A 247 -0.61 -19.25 -7.82
C LEU A 247 0.80 -19.85 -7.85
N GLU A 248 1.41 -20.12 -6.70
CA GLU A 248 2.70 -20.82 -6.57
C GLU A 248 2.59 -22.26 -7.13
N LYS A 249 1.57 -23.03 -6.72
CA LYS A 249 1.33 -24.40 -7.22
C LYS A 249 1.10 -24.45 -8.74
N ARG A 250 0.53 -23.39 -9.31
CA ARG A 250 0.31 -23.26 -10.76
C ARG A 250 1.54 -22.76 -11.52
N GLY A 251 2.63 -22.42 -10.83
CA GLY A 251 3.83 -21.84 -11.44
C GLY A 251 3.62 -20.43 -12.00
N VAL A 252 2.59 -19.71 -11.55
CA VAL A 252 2.35 -18.32 -11.96
C VAL A 252 3.28 -17.36 -11.22
N ILE A 253 3.58 -17.66 -9.96
CA ILE A 253 4.56 -16.93 -9.15
C ILE A 253 5.63 -17.87 -8.60
N PRO A 254 6.90 -17.43 -8.48
CA PRO A 254 7.39 -16.13 -8.93
C PRO A 254 7.52 -16.04 -10.47
N PHE A 255 7.47 -14.82 -11.00
CA PHE A 255 7.73 -14.53 -12.41
C PHE A 255 8.67 -13.34 -12.57
N SER A 256 9.44 -13.32 -13.66
CA SER A 256 10.35 -12.23 -14.00
C SER A 256 9.61 -10.91 -14.17
N ARG A 257 10.26 -9.80 -13.84
CA ARG A 257 9.71 -8.47 -14.08
C ARG A 257 9.42 -8.27 -15.56
N ILE A 258 8.21 -7.85 -15.88
CA ILE A 258 7.77 -7.58 -17.25
C ILE A 258 8.05 -6.11 -17.53
N GLU A 259 8.92 -5.83 -18.50
CA GLU A 259 9.15 -4.46 -18.95
C GLU A 259 8.03 -4.03 -19.89
N GLY A 260 7.68 -2.74 -19.83
CA GLY A 260 6.66 -2.11 -20.65
C GLY A 260 7.20 -0.92 -21.40
#